data_AF-A0A8B6FRY9-F1
#
_entry.id   AF-A0A8B6FRY9-F1
#
_cell.length_a   1.000
_cell.length_b   1.000
_cell.length_c   1.000
_cell.angle_alpha   90.00
_cell.angle_beta   90.00
_cell.angle_gamma   90.00
#
_symmetry.space_group_name_H-M   'P 1'
#
loop_
_entity.id
_entity.type
_entity.pdbx_description
1 polymer ?
#
loop_
_entity_poly.entity_id
_entity_poly.type
_entity_poly.pdbx_seq_one_letter_code
_entity_poly.pdbx_strand_id
1 'polypeptide(L)'
;MENYFVGGVNDMVGWTQRSWNNVVTMLNKGTDVCKLPYNPLFVTCNTSSTFKYTHEEKIRNGYYVNRGKHGLSQEDFNITKTARGINIELGQKLKNEIQWKYKEIGKLKRKLFRERKIESEKKKSNIPTTKLMVNGSYARFGWSISSGDVNKDGYNDVVIGSPGYSHVNNWQTGRIYIVYGSEPRTDVFNTEAINLDAHKLEQLNVTFIEGADKKQSRFGTSVTVLDIDLDGVEDVVVSSPSYWNDSPLDYNGLVSVYLGQLNKREYSKPDIVITCKVKYCNLGYSLNKADVNNDGFPDLLIGSPYYTAGYEQSGIVAVLMASKNIKAKSVFEFEKLQTKLLPEKQQPYAWFGHSITSKGNMVMVSSPNYRKCFLSNCSYSQNDIQVIGQSHIFSFDKKQLNLTLTGSSLYQSTGYSVDIGFPYDKENLVIAYSIPGNDVDGRFNYFTEDIYRAGSVVLVNYTSKDGNILAQFDGNRKYARFGHVVKFVDLNGDGFDDLIISEPNRIKDRSEWQYIKNGRIYVFYGGSQMPSGKATFSTACDLEQPCPSNVANFTSDSLNEQSNNGHFVYNVSDKQGVYLYSADVASDAGFYHHGVGRRSGVVWRYYFKHL
;
A
#
# COMPACT_ATOMS: atom_id res chain seq x y z
N MET A 1 -4.73 27.03 -17.35
CA MET A 1 -5.25 25.71 -17.76
C MET A 1 -4.40 24.59 -17.14
N GLU A 2 -4.16 24.61 -15.82
CA GLU A 2 -2.98 23.95 -15.23
C GLU A 2 -3.22 22.95 -14.08
N ASN A 3 -4.42 22.89 -13.49
CA ASN A 3 -4.66 22.16 -12.24
C ASN A 3 -4.94 20.65 -12.46
N TYR A 4 -3.99 19.88 -12.99
CA TYR A 4 -4.16 18.43 -13.22
C TYR A 4 -3.06 17.50 -12.66
N PHE A 5 -1.88 18.01 -12.28
CA PHE A 5 -0.81 17.21 -11.67
C PHE A 5 -0.90 17.17 -10.13
N VAL A 6 -2.12 17.01 -9.59
CA VAL A 6 -2.41 17.32 -8.17
C VAL A 6 -2.50 16.12 -7.24
N GLY A 7 -2.59 14.89 -7.79
CA GLY A 7 -2.84 13.70 -6.98
C GLY A 7 -1.63 12.87 -6.55
N GLY A 8 -0.42 13.20 -7.01
CA GLY A 8 0.79 12.42 -6.75
C GLY A 8 0.85 11.10 -7.54
N VAL A 9 1.66 10.15 -7.07
CA VAL A 9 2.00 8.91 -7.80
C VAL A 9 0.78 8.07 -8.20
N ASN A 10 -0.27 8.04 -7.38
CA ASN A 10 -1.46 7.22 -7.65
C ASN A 10 -2.25 7.70 -8.88
N ASP A 11 -2.38 9.01 -9.08
CA ASP A 11 -3.03 9.58 -10.27
C ASP A 11 -2.19 9.32 -11.54
N MET A 12 -0.85 9.27 -11.41
CA MET A 12 0.04 8.92 -12.52
C MET A 12 -0.18 7.49 -13.03
N VAL A 13 -0.61 6.54 -12.17
CA VAL A 13 -0.95 5.17 -12.60
C VAL A 13 -2.14 5.17 -13.55
N GLY A 14 -3.19 5.94 -13.25
CA GLY A 14 -4.37 6.08 -14.12
C GLY A 14 -4.02 6.70 -15.48
N TRP A 15 -3.19 7.74 -15.48
CA TRP A 15 -2.70 8.38 -16.71
C TRP A 15 -1.76 7.48 -17.52
N THR A 16 -0.93 6.67 -16.85
CA THR A 16 -0.06 5.68 -17.51
C THR A 16 -0.90 4.64 -18.23
N GLN A 17 -1.92 4.09 -17.58
CA GLN A 17 -2.83 3.11 -18.19
C GLN A 17 -3.59 3.68 -19.41
N ARG A 18 -4.06 4.94 -19.32
CA ARG A 18 -4.69 5.64 -20.45
C ARG A 18 -3.72 5.86 -21.61
N SER A 19 -2.49 6.29 -21.31
CA SER A 19 -1.44 6.50 -22.31
C SER A 19 -1.06 5.19 -23.00
N TRP A 20 -0.97 4.09 -22.26
CA TRP A 20 -0.73 2.75 -22.80
C TRP A 20 -1.85 2.32 -23.77
N ASN A 21 -3.12 2.49 -23.39
CA ASN A 21 -4.26 2.17 -24.26
C ASN A 21 -4.32 3.06 -25.53
N ASN A 22 -3.98 4.34 -25.41
CA ASN A 22 -3.83 5.24 -26.56
C ASN A 22 -2.70 4.77 -27.49
N VAL A 23 -1.53 4.41 -26.96
CA VAL A 23 -0.39 3.87 -27.73
C VAL A 23 -0.77 2.55 -28.43
N VAL A 24 -1.43 1.63 -27.73
CA VAL A 24 -1.99 0.40 -28.34
C VAL A 24 -2.96 0.73 -29.46
N THR A 25 -3.79 1.77 -29.31
CA THR A 25 -4.73 2.19 -30.38
C THR A 25 -3.98 2.78 -31.57
N MET A 26 -2.97 3.63 -31.35
CA MET A 26 -2.13 4.19 -32.41
C MET A 26 -1.30 3.13 -33.15
N LEU A 27 -0.86 2.07 -32.45
CA LEU A 27 -0.17 0.93 -33.06
C LEU A 27 -1.13 0.07 -33.89
N ASN A 28 -2.34 -0.21 -33.41
CA ASN A 28 -3.31 -1.09 -34.10
C ASN A 28 -4.16 -0.39 -35.19
N LYS A 29 -4.26 0.94 -35.18
CA LYS A 29 -5.14 1.72 -36.10
C LYS A 29 -4.45 2.91 -36.79
N GLY A 30 -3.15 3.09 -36.59
CA GLY A 30 -2.44 4.29 -37.01
C GLY A 30 -2.73 5.50 -36.11
N THR A 31 -1.97 6.57 -36.30
CA THR A 31 -2.15 7.84 -35.57
C THR A 31 -3.38 8.61 -35.98
N ASP A 32 -3.95 8.33 -37.15
CA ASP A 32 -4.83 9.26 -37.85
C ASP A 32 -6.28 9.18 -37.33
N VAL A 33 -6.60 8.13 -36.58
CA VAL A 33 -7.81 8.05 -35.73
C VAL A 33 -7.66 8.80 -34.41
N CYS A 34 -6.50 9.42 -34.14
CA CYS A 34 -6.19 10.08 -32.87
C CYS A 34 -5.87 11.57 -33.03
N LYS A 35 -6.47 12.40 -32.17
CA LYS A 35 -6.03 13.79 -32.00
C LYS A 35 -4.71 13.80 -31.24
N LEU A 36 -3.65 14.32 -31.87
CA LEU A 36 -2.30 14.45 -31.31
C LEU A 36 -1.99 15.91 -30.92
N PRO A 37 -2.25 16.34 -29.67
CA PRO A 37 -1.80 17.64 -29.17
C PRO A 37 -0.32 17.61 -28.74
N TYR A 38 0.27 18.79 -28.56
CA TYR A 38 1.67 18.97 -28.14
C TYR A 38 2.07 18.25 -26.83
N ASN A 39 1.13 17.99 -25.93
CA ASN A 39 1.37 17.21 -24.72
C ASN A 39 0.72 15.80 -24.86
N PRO A 40 1.50 14.71 -24.82
CA PRO A 40 1.03 13.36 -25.16
C PRO A 40 -0.04 12.80 -24.21
N LEU A 41 -0.21 13.36 -23.01
CA LEU A 41 -1.27 12.96 -22.07
C LEU A 41 -2.68 13.20 -22.64
N PHE A 42 -2.83 14.21 -23.49
CA PHE A 42 -4.12 14.60 -24.08
C PHE A 42 -4.41 13.92 -25.43
N VAL A 43 -3.60 12.94 -25.83
CA VAL A 43 -3.92 12.08 -26.99
C VAL A 43 -5.29 11.43 -26.77
N THR A 44 -6.12 11.48 -27.81
CA THR A 44 -7.49 10.98 -27.78
C THR A 44 -7.81 10.28 -29.10
N CYS A 45 -7.97 8.96 -29.04
CA CYS A 45 -8.22 8.11 -30.21
C CYS A 45 -9.72 7.77 -30.34
N ASN A 46 -10.29 8.02 -31.52
CA ASN A 46 -11.64 7.59 -31.86
C ASN A 46 -11.61 6.12 -32.30
N THR A 47 -12.19 5.23 -31.50
CA THR A 47 -12.09 3.78 -31.71
C THR A 47 -13.07 3.24 -32.76
N SER A 48 -13.99 4.06 -33.28
CA SER A 48 -15.18 3.62 -34.03
C SER A 48 -15.00 3.35 -35.53
N SER A 49 -13.94 3.84 -36.18
CA SER A 49 -13.71 3.63 -37.62
C SER A 49 -12.89 2.37 -37.94
N THR A 50 -13.12 1.82 -39.13
CA THR A 50 -12.37 0.71 -39.75
C THR A 50 -11.92 1.14 -41.15
N PHE A 51 -10.62 1.05 -41.42
CA PHE A 51 -10.03 1.33 -42.74
C PHE A 51 -9.62 0.02 -43.40
N LYS A 52 -9.67 -0.04 -44.74
CA LYS A 52 -9.09 -1.13 -45.55
C LYS A 52 -7.97 -0.56 -46.41
N TYR A 53 -6.86 -1.29 -46.52
CA TYR A 53 -5.76 -0.94 -47.42
C TYR A 53 -5.33 -2.16 -48.24
N THR A 54 -4.87 -1.91 -49.47
CA THR A 54 -4.39 -2.92 -50.43
C THR A 54 -2.86 -2.95 -50.49
N HIS A 55 -2.30 -4.13 -50.78
CA HIS A 55 -0.85 -4.33 -50.92
C HIS A 55 -0.33 -3.95 -52.31
N GLU A 56 0.93 -3.49 -52.35
CA GLU A 56 1.88 -3.80 -53.41
C GLU A 56 3.18 -4.32 -52.76
N GLU A 57 3.89 -5.23 -53.44
CA GLU A 57 5.08 -5.91 -52.90
C GLU A 57 6.38 -5.40 -53.52
N LYS A 58 7.47 -5.45 -52.73
CA LYS A 58 8.84 -5.72 -53.24
C LYS A 58 9.76 -6.24 -52.15
N ILE A 59 10.34 -7.42 -52.39
CA ILE A 59 11.13 -8.19 -51.42
C ILE A 59 12.62 -7.86 -51.54
N ARG A 60 13.35 -7.83 -50.41
CA ARG A 60 14.80 -8.13 -50.35
C ARG A 60 15.21 -8.63 -48.97
N ASN A 61 16.08 -9.65 -48.95
CA ASN A 61 16.34 -10.51 -47.79
C ASN A 61 17.35 -9.95 -46.78
N GLY A 62 17.29 -10.46 -45.56
CA GLY A 62 18.30 -10.30 -44.50
C GLY A 62 17.95 -11.19 -43.30
N TYR A 63 18.83 -12.10 -42.91
CA TYR A 63 18.65 -13.03 -41.79
C TYR A 63 19.14 -12.44 -40.45
N TYR A 64 18.74 -13.02 -39.30
CA TYR A 64 19.70 -13.60 -38.32
C TYR A 64 19.02 -14.29 -37.10
N VAL A 65 19.26 -15.60 -36.97
CA VAL A 65 19.39 -16.42 -35.72
C VAL A 65 18.19 -16.57 -34.75
N ASN A 66 18.19 -17.73 -34.07
CA ASN A 66 17.06 -18.34 -33.35
C ASN A 66 17.51 -18.90 -31.98
N ARG A 67 16.66 -18.81 -30.94
CA ARG A 67 16.75 -19.62 -29.71
C ARG A 67 15.34 -19.97 -29.19
N GLY A 68 15.05 -21.26 -28.90
CA GLY A 68 14.08 -21.60 -27.85
C GLY A 68 12.81 -22.44 -28.15
N LYS A 69 12.87 -23.50 -28.98
CA LYS A 69 11.96 -24.68 -28.91
C LYS A 69 10.42 -24.46 -28.82
N HIS A 70 9.90 -23.49 -29.54
CA HIS A 70 8.96 -23.84 -30.62
C HIS A 70 9.51 -23.21 -31.90
N GLY A 71 9.37 -23.90 -33.03
CA GLY A 71 9.98 -23.51 -34.30
C GLY A 71 9.26 -22.35 -34.98
N LEU A 72 9.31 -21.16 -34.40
CA LEU A 72 8.78 -19.95 -35.01
C LEU A 72 9.54 -19.67 -36.30
N SER A 73 8.81 -19.71 -37.41
CA SER A 73 9.28 -19.43 -38.75
C SER A 73 9.12 -17.95 -39.08
N GLN A 74 9.67 -17.51 -40.22
CA GLN A 74 9.41 -16.16 -40.71
C GLN A 74 7.95 -15.99 -41.17
N GLU A 75 7.21 -17.07 -41.45
CA GLU A 75 5.79 -17.08 -41.82
C GLU A 75 4.87 -16.81 -40.61
N ASP A 76 5.37 -16.98 -39.39
CA ASP A 76 4.62 -16.73 -38.16
C ASP A 76 4.62 -15.23 -37.76
N PHE A 77 5.28 -14.36 -38.54
CA PHE A 77 5.37 -12.91 -38.31
C PHE A 77 5.12 -12.07 -39.58
N ASN A 78 4.17 -11.14 -39.51
CA ASN A 78 3.97 -10.11 -40.52
C ASN A 78 4.97 -8.96 -40.28
N ILE A 79 6.13 -9.02 -40.92
CA ILE A 79 7.18 -7.99 -40.81
C ILE A 79 6.95 -6.90 -41.88
N THR A 80 6.58 -5.69 -41.46
CA THR A 80 6.35 -4.54 -42.35
C THR A 80 7.38 -3.44 -42.10
N LYS A 81 8.04 -2.96 -43.17
CA LYS A 81 8.98 -1.83 -43.09
C LYS A 81 8.20 -0.52 -43.28
N THR A 82 8.46 0.45 -42.41
CA THR A 82 7.84 1.78 -42.42
C THR A 82 8.90 2.87 -42.50
N ALA A 83 8.50 4.10 -42.83
CA ALA A 83 9.41 5.26 -42.81
C ALA A 83 9.97 5.62 -41.42
N ARG A 84 9.54 4.94 -40.34
CA ARG A 84 10.03 5.12 -38.96
C ARG A 84 10.69 3.88 -38.34
N GLY A 85 10.86 2.80 -39.11
CA GLY A 85 11.46 1.55 -38.62
C GLY A 85 10.70 0.29 -39.04
N ILE A 86 10.98 -0.83 -38.37
CA ILE A 86 10.35 -2.13 -38.63
C ILE A 86 9.19 -2.34 -37.66
N ASN A 87 7.99 -2.57 -38.20
CA ASN A 87 6.84 -3.08 -37.46
C ASN A 87 6.80 -4.61 -37.60
N ILE A 88 6.53 -5.31 -36.49
CA ILE A 88 6.50 -6.79 -36.44
C ILE A 88 5.20 -7.20 -35.78
N GLU A 89 4.28 -7.74 -36.57
CA GLU A 89 3.00 -8.26 -36.10
C GLU A 89 3.01 -9.80 -36.09
N LEU A 90 2.18 -10.41 -35.23
CA LEU A 90 2.01 -11.87 -35.21
C LEU A 90 1.16 -12.30 -36.42
N GLY A 91 1.70 -13.20 -37.24
CA GLY A 91 1.00 -13.77 -38.39
C GLY A 91 -0.29 -14.49 -37.96
N GLN A 92 -1.34 -14.42 -38.78
CA GLN A 92 -2.68 -14.83 -38.37
C GLN A 92 -2.76 -16.31 -37.95
N LYS A 93 -1.90 -17.18 -38.50
CA LYS A 93 -1.73 -18.58 -38.09
C LYS A 93 -1.28 -18.69 -36.63
N LEU A 94 -0.10 -18.14 -36.29
CA LEU A 94 0.42 -18.12 -34.92
C LEU A 94 -0.56 -17.42 -33.96
N LYS A 95 -1.19 -16.33 -34.38
CA LYS A 95 -2.22 -15.61 -33.62
C LYS A 95 -3.44 -16.50 -33.31
N ASN A 96 -3.90 -17.30 -34.28
CA ASN A 96 -4.97 -18.29 -34.09
C ASN A 96 -4.52 -19.45 -33.19
N GLU A 97 -3.30 -19.99 -33.35
CA GLU A 97 -2.76 -21.07 -32.52
C GLU A 97 -2.60 -20.63 -31.06
N ILE A 98 -2.06 -19.43 -30.82
CA ILE A 98 -1.98 -18.81 -29.49
C ILE A 98 -3.39 -18.62 -28.93
N GLN A 99 -4.31 -18.00 -29.67
CA GLN A 99 -5.68 -17.79 -29.18
C GLN A 99 -6.40 -19.11 -28.88
N TRP A 100 -6.24 -20.14 -29.70
CA TRP A 100 -6.80 -21.48 -29.45
C TRP A 100 -6.18 -22.13 -28.21
N LYS A 101 -4.85 -22.15 -28.10
CA LYS A 101 -4.12 -22.74 -26.96
C LYS A 101 -4.50 -22.04 -25.65
N TYR A 102 -4.57 -20.71 -25.63
CA TYR A 102 -5.06 -19.94 -24.48
C TYR A 102 -6.56 -20.15 -24.20
N LYS A 103 -7.40 -20.34 -25.23
CA LYS A 103 -8.84 -20.57 -25.08
C LYS A 103 -9.14 -21.97 -24.53
N GLU A 104 -8.44 -23.01 -25.00
CA GLU A 104 -8.61 -24.38 -24.50
C GLU A 104 -7.95 -24.58 -23.13
N ILE A 105 -6.74 -24.04 -22.88
CA ILE A 105 -6.17 -23.99 -21.52
C ILE A 105 -7.12 -23.21 -20.59
N GLY A 106 -7.65 -22.07 -21.03
CA GLY A 106 -8.62 -21.27 -20.29
C GLY A 106 -9.98 -21.94 -20.09
N LYS A 107 -10.37 -22.90 -20.93
CA LYS A 107 -11.55 -23.78 -20.72
C LYS A 107 -11.24 -24.88 -19.72
N LEU A 108 -10.12 -25.60 -19.86
CA LEU A 108 -9.70 -26.64 -18.91
C LEU A 108 -9.53 -26.05 -17.51
N LYS A 109 -8.80 -24.93 -17.37
CA LYS A 109 -8.67 -24.21 -16.10
C LYS A 109 -10.05 -23.89 -15.51
N ARG A 110 -10.96 -23.28 -16.27
CA ARG A 110 -12.33 -22.94 -15.78
C ARG A 110 -13.21 -24.14 -15.42
N LYS A 111 -13.15 -25.24 -16.18
CA LYS A 111 -13.92 -26.47 -15.86
C LYS A 111 -13.46 -27.05 -14.53
N LEU A 112 -12.14 -27.29 -14.40
CA LEU A 112 -11.53 -27.83 -13.17
C LEU A 112 -11.73 -26.90 -11.95
N PHE A 113 -11.71 -25.59 -12.15
CA PHE A 113 -11.94 -24.63 -11.06
C PHE A 113 -13.38 -24.67 -10.55
N ARG A 114 -14.36 -24.70 -11.46
CA ARG A 114 -15.80 -24.72 -11.12
C ARG A 114 -16.23 -25.97 -10.34
N GLU A 115 -15.52 -27.08 -10.52
CA GLU A 115 -15.80 -28.37 -9.86
C GLU A 115 -15.24 -28.48 -8.43
N ARG A 116 -14.32 -27.59 -7.98
CA ARG A 116 -13.73 -27.60 -6.61
C ARG A 116 -13.92 -26.34 -5.77
N LYS A 117 -14.29 -25.18 -6.35
CA LYS A 117 -14.38 -23.87 -5.67
C LYS A 117 -15.39 -23.79 -4.50
N ILE A 118 -16.22 -24.83 -4.30
CA ILE A 118 -17.28 -24.86 -3.28
C ILE A 118 -16.79 -25.37 -1.91
N GLU A 119 -15.67 -26.10 -1.86
CA GLU A 119 -15.33 -26.95 -0.71
C GLU A 119 -14.13 -26.46 0.12
N SER A 120 -13.11 -25.84 -0.51
CA SER A 120 -11.89 -25.37 0.20
C SER A 120 -12.02 -23.98 0.80
N GLU A 121 -12.59 -22.99 0.09
CA GLU A 121 -12.68 -21.59 0.58
C GLU A 121 -13.61 -21.42 1.79
N LYS A 122 -14.45 -22.41 2.12
CA LYS A 122 -15.43 -22.34 3.23
C LYS A 122 -14.86 -22.54 4.64
N LYS A 123 -13.63 -23.03 4.81
CA LYS A 123 -13.14 -23.55 6.12
C LYS A 123 -12.29 -22.60 6.98
N LYS A 124 -11.88 -21.42 6.49
CA LYS A 124 -10.97 -20.49 7.19
C LYS A 124 -11.31 -19.00 7.06
N SER A 125 -12.53 -18.66 6.64
CA SER A 125 -12.98 -17.27 6.48
C SER A 125 -13.81 -16.83 7.68
N ASN A 126 -13.20 -16.10 8.63
CA ASN A 126 -13.94 -15.46 9.71
C ASN A 126 -14.68 -14.22 9.18
N ILE A 127 -15.90 -14.02 9.67
CA ILE A 127 -16.74 -12.86 9.35
C ILE A 127 -16.26 -11.67 10.22
N PRO A 128 -16.10 -10.45 9.67
CA PRO A 128 -15.78 -9.26 10.47
C PRO A 128 -16.89 -9.00 11.50
N THR A 129 -16.49 -8.66 12.72
CA THR A 129 -17.43 -8.30 13.80
C THR A 129 -18.08 -6.94 13.58
N THR A 130 -17.49 -6.07 12.75
CA THR A 130 -18.05 -4.73 12.47
C THR A 130 -17.66 -4.24 11.08
N LYS A 131 -18.57 -3.52 10.43
CA LYS A 131 -18.33 -2.80 9.17
C LYS A 131 -18.58 -1.31 9.37
N LEU A 132 -17.52 -0.51 9.40
CA LEU A 132 -17.59 0.95 9.44
C LEU A 132 -17.54 1.52 8.02
N MET A 133 -18.35 2.53 7.75
CA MET A 133 -18.39 3.25 6.47
C MET A 133 -18.78 4.72 6.65
N VAL A 134 -18.62 5.50 5.59
CA VAL A 134 -18.96 6.94 5.53
C VAL A 134 -19.72 7.25 4.24
N ASN A 135 -20.36 8.41 4.17
CA ASN A 135 -20.96 8.94 2.95
C ASN A 135 -19.87 9.57 2.05
N GLY A 136 -20.24 9.90 0.81
CA GLY A 136 -19.35 10.58 -0.14
C GLY A 136 -18.39 9.64 -0.90
N SER A 137 -18.65 9.46 -2.19
CA SER A 137 -17.76 8.71 -3.09
C SER A 137 -16.34 9.27 -3.09
N TYR A 138 -15.34 8.39 -3.16
CA TYR A 138 -13.90 8.72 -3.13
C TYR A 138 -13.39 9.37 -1.84
N ALA A 139 -14.13 9.28 -0.72
CA ALA A 139 -13.67 9.78 0.59
C ALA A 139 -12.34 9.16 1.07
N ARG A 140 -11.95 7.99 0.54
CA ARG A 140 -10.77 7.19 0.93
C ARG A 140 -10.76 6.89 2.43
N PHE A 141 -11.94 6.56 2.99
CA PHE A 141 -12.09 6.21 4.40
C PHE A 141 -11.30 4.94 4.75
N GLY A 142 -10.59 4.97 5.88
CA GLY A 142 -9.67 3.91 6.29
C GLY A 142 -8.26 4.02 5.69
N TRP A 143 -7.90 5.17 5.09
CA TRP A 143 -6.57 5.36 4.51
C TRP A 143 -5.45 5.26 5.55
N SER A 144 -5.71 5.74 6.77
CA SER A 144 -4.85 5.61 7.94
C SER A 144 -5.70 5.36 9.18
N ILE A 145 -5.16 4.61 10.15
CA ILE A 145 -5.82 4.29 11.43
C ILE A 145 -4.77 4.36 12.55
N SER A 146 -5.15 4.90 13.71
CA SER A 146 -4.38 4.85 14.96
C SER A 146 -5.32 4.76 16.15
N SER A 147 -4.83 4.38 17.34
CA SER A 147 -5.63 4.29 18.57
C SER A 147 -4.89 4.82 19.79
N GLY A 148 -5.67 5.25 20.78
CA GLY A 148 -5.22 5.67 22.11
C GLY A 148 -6.39 6.28 22.90
N ASP A 149 -6.22 6.50 24.20
CA ASP A 149 -7.27 7.08 25.05
C ASP A 149 -7.19 8.63 25.00
N VAL A 150 -7.95 9.24 24.07
CA VAL A 150 -7.83 10.68 23.77
C VAL A 150 -8.84 11.55 24.53
N ASN A 151 -9.76 10.91 25.25
CA ASN A 151 -10.71 11.55 26.15
C ASN A 151 -10.48 11.21 27.65
N LYS A 152 -9.59 10.26 27.97
CA LYS A 152 -9.24 9.78 29.32
C LYS A 152 -10.39 9.11 30.09
N ASP A 153 -11.26 8.38 29.39
CA ASP A 153 -12.34 7.56 29.97
C ASP A 153 -11.91 6.11 30.32
N GLY A 154 -10.70 5.72 29.94
CA GLY A 154 -10.08 4.42 30.26
C GLY A 154 -10.18 3.38 29.16
N TYR A 155 -10.72 3.73 27.98
CA TYR A 155 -10.82 2.87 26.81
C TYR A 155 -10.03 3.44 25.62
N ASN A 156 -9.49 2.57 24.77
CA ASN A 156 -8.75 3.00 23.58
C ASN A 156 -9.74 3.47 22.50
N ASP A 157 -9.68 4.76 22.15
CA ASP A 157 -10.38 5.35 21.02
C ASP A 157 -9.70 4.97 19.69
N VAL A 158 -10.42 5.06 18.58
CA VAL A 158 -9.91 4.73 17.25
C VAL A 158 -10.08 5.90 16.29
N VAL A 159 -8.95 6.45 15.83
CA VAL A 159 -8.87 7.56 14.90
C VAL A 159 -8.71 7.03 13.48
N ILE A 160 -9.63 7.37 12.57
CA ILE A 160 -9.68 6.86 11.19
C ILE A 160 -9.62 8.01 10.18
N GLY A 161 -8.59 8.00 9.34
CA GLY A 161 -8.36 8.99 8.28
C GLY A 161 -9.21 8.77 7.02
N SER A 162 -9.68 9.87 6.44
CA SER A 162 -10.47 9.94 5.20
C SER A 162 -9.99 11.11 4.32
N PRO A 163 -8.76 11.06 3.77
CA PRO A 163 -8.12 12.19 3.08
C PRO A 163 -8.73 12.56 1.72
N GLY A 164 -9.62 11.70 1.19
CA GLY A 164 -10.40 12.00 0.00
C GLY A 164 -11.71 12.74 0.29
N TYR A 165 -12.08 12.93 1.56
CA TYR A 165 -13.35 13.55 1.96
C TYR A 165 -13.49 14.95 1.32
N SER A 166 -14.71 15.23 0.84
CA SER A 166 -14.98 16.28 -0.14
C SER A 166 -16.37 16.86 0.04
N HIS A 167 -16.46 18.18 0.13
CA HIS A 167 -17.71 18.94 0.04
C HIS A 167 -17.94 19.46 -1.40
N VAL A 168 -19.16 19.92 -1.68
CA VAL A 168 -19.45 20.66 -2.93
C VAL A 168 -18.51 21.87 -3.01
N ASN A 169 -17.88 22.07 -4.18
CA ASN A 169 -16.84 23.08 -4.45
C ASN A 169 -15.52 22.96 -3.64
N ASN A 170 -15.42 22.05 -2.66
CA ASN A 170 -14.25 21.84 -1.79
C ASN A 170 -13.87 20.34 -1.76
N TRP A 171 -13.24 19.87 -2.84
CA TRP A 171 -12.76 18.49 -2.94
C TRP A 171 -11.50 18.25 -2.10
N GLN A 172 -11.32 17.00 -1.67
CA GLN A 172 -10.15 16.46 -0.97
C GLN A 172 -9.58 17.36 0.16
N THR A 173 -10.46 18.08 0.87
CA THR A 173 -10.10 18.75 2.13
C THR A 173 -9.63 17.71 3.15
N GLY A 174 -10.29 16.55 3.15
CA GLY A 174 -10.00 15.46 4.08
C GLY A 174 -10.68 15.67 5.44
N ARG A 175 -10.86 14.55 6.13
CA ARG A 175 -11.53 14.45 7.44
C ARG A 175 -10.93 13.27 8.20
N ILE A 176 -10.91 13.32 9.53
CA ILE A 176 -10.76 12.13 10.38
C ILE A 176 -12.04 11.91 11.18
N TYR A 177 -12.27 10.66 11.57
CA TYR A 177 -13.29 10.27 12.54
C TYR A 177 -12.60 9.76 13.79
N ILE A 178 -13.12 10.08 14.97
CA ILE A 178 -12.70 9.51 16.25
C ILE A 178 -13.89 8.69 16.75
N VAL A 179 -13.73 7.37 16.78
CA VAL A 179 -14.69 6.43 17.34
C VAL A 179 -14.28 6.20 18.80
N TYR A 180 -15.10 6.65 19.74
CA TYR A 180 -14.78 6.54 21.16
C TYR A 180 -14.93 5.10 21.66
N GLY A 181 -14.06 4.72 22.58
CA GLY A 181 -14.17 3.48 23.35
C GLY A 181 -15.41 3.46 24.24
N SER A 182 -15.70 2.29 24.81
CA SER A 182 -16.74 2.11 25.82
C SER A 182 -16.54 0.79 26.57
N GLU A 183 -17.30 0.56 27.64
CA GLU A 183 -17.30 -0.75 28.30
C GLU A 183 -17.69 -1.87 27.30
N PRO A 184 -16.90 -2.95 27.18
CA PRO A 184 -17.12 -4.00 26.17
C PRO A 184 -18.36 -4.89 26.41
N ARG A 185 -19.18 -4.56 27.42
CA ARG A 185 -20.56 -5.09 27.57
C ARG A 185 -21.60 -4.30 26.77
N THR A 186 -21.23 -3.13 26.26
CA THR A 186 -22.06 -2.24 25.44
C THR A 186 -21.48 -2.00 24.05
N ASP A 187 -20.72 -2.97 23.51
CA ASP A 187 -20.35 -3.02 22.09
C ASP A 187 -21.62 -3.21 21.24
N VAL A 188 -22.34 -2.12 20.92
CA VAL A 188 -23.56 -2.10 20.06
C VAL A 188 -23.23 -2.37 18.58
N PHE A 189 -22.06 -2.96 18.33
CA PHE A 189 -21.57 -3.37 17.03
C PHE A 189 -22.15 -4.74 16.66
N ASN A 190 -23.47 -4.76 16.43
CA ASN A 190 -24.13 -5.81 15.66
C ASN A 190 -23.41 -5.98 14.30
N THR A 191 -23.65 -7.12 13.64
CA THR A 191 -23.10 -7.46 12.30
C THR A 191 -23.60 -6.56 11.15
N GLU A 192 -24.31 -5.47 11.47
CA GLU A 192 -24.79 -4.48 10.52
C GLU A 192 -23.70 -3.43 10.18
N ALA A 193 -23.98 -2.62 9.15
CA ALA A 193 -23.06 -1.60 8.68
C ALA A 193 -23.31 -0.25 9.38
N ILE A 194 -22.33 0.22 10.15
CA ILE A 194 -22.42 1.54 10.80
C ILE A 194 -21.89 2.61 9.85
N ASN A 195 -22.75 3.60 9.55
CA ASN A 195 -22.41 4.76 8.75
C ASN A 195 -22.12 5.96 9.66
N LEU A 196 -20.86 6.40 9.69
CA LEU A 196 -20.40 7.50 10.55
C LEU A 196 -20.85 8.88 10.05
N ASP A 197 -21.46 8.99 8.87
CA ASP A 197 -22.13 10.21 8.37
C ASP A 197 -23.66 10.17 8.58
N ALA A 198 -24.19 9.23 9.38
CA ALA A 198 -25.61 9.22 9.72
C ALA A 198 -25.98 10.40 10.64
N HIS A 199 -27.20 10.94 10.49
CA HIS A 199 -27.72 12.09 11.24
C HIS A 199 -27.96 11.86 12.76
N LYS A 200 -27.23 10.94 13.40
CA LYS A 200 -27.31 10.61 14.83
C LYS A 200 -25.94 10.30 15.44
N LEU A 201 -24.92 11.12 15.13
CA LEU A 201 -23.55 10.98 15.65
C LEU A 201 -23.49 10.82 17.18
N GLU A 202 -24.34 11.56 17.91
CA GLU A 202 -24.50 11.48 19.37
C GLU A 202 -24.85 10.06 19.87
N GLN A 203 -25.54 9.25 19.06
CA GLN A 203 -25.90 7.86 19.39
C GLN A 203 -24.81 6.85 19.00
N LEU A 204 -23.76 7.27 18.32
CA LEU A 204 -22.69 6.40 17.80
C LEU A 204 -21.39 6.48 18.60
N ASN A 205 -21.28 7.35 19.63
CA ASN A 205 -20.03 7.64 20.32
C ASN A 205 -18.91 8.07 19.33
N VAL A 206 -19.24 8.93 18.36
CA VAL A 206 -18.31 9.35 17.30
C VAL A 206 -18.26 10.87 17.17
N THR A 207 -17.06 11.42 17.04
CA THR A 207 -16.83 12.80 16.59
C THR A 207 -15.98 12.81 15.32
N PHE A 208 -15.85 13.96 14.65
CA PHE A 208 -15.02 14.10 13.46
C PHE A 208 -14.30 15.45 13.41
N ILE A 209 -13.17 15.51 12.72
CA ILE A 209 -12.42 16.74 12.47
C ILE A 209 -12.20 16.88 10.96
N GLU A 210 -12.51 18.05 10.39
CA GLU A 210 -12.27 18.36 8.98
C GLU A 210 -10.98 19.18 8.78
N GLY A 211 -10.34 19.01 7.62
CA GLY A 211 -9.18 19.80 7.23
C GLY A 211 -9.55 21.26 6.97
N ALA A 212 -9.16 22.14 7.90
CA ALA A 212 -9.78 23.46 8.09
C ALA A 212 -9.91 24.36 6.85
N ASP A 213 -8.80 24.78 6.21
CA ASP A 213 -8.81 26.01 5.37
C ASP A 213 -8.30 25.87 3.91
N LYS A 214 -7.77 24.72 3.49
CA LYS A 214 -7.27 24.53 2.11
C LYS A 214 -7.95 23.34 1.44
N LYS A 215 -8.53 23.61 0.26
CA LYS A 215 -9.03 22.56 -0.66
C LYS A 215 -7.89 21.61 -1.02
N GLN A 216 -8.19 20.34 -1.26
CA GLN A 216 -7.25 19.37 -1.83
C GLN A 216 -5.96 19.15 -0.99
N SER A 217 -5.99 19.52 0.30
CA SER A 217 -4.90 19.41 1.28
C SER A 217 -4.70 18.00 1.84
N ARG A 218 -5.73 17.15 1.74
CA ARG A 218 -5.75 15.74 2.14
C ARG A 218 -5.50 15.50 3.64
N PHE A 219 -6.21 16.25 4.49
CA PHE A 219 -6.20 16.05 5.95
C PHE A 219 -6.62 14.62 6.33
N GLY A 220 -5.82 13.95 7.17
CA GLY A 220 -6.00 12.54 7.51
C GLY A 220 -5.29 11.56 6.56
N THR A 221 -4.27 12.01 5.82
CA THR A 221 -3.43 11.09 5.01
C THR A 221 -2.53 10.22 5.89
N SER A 222 -2.15 10.72 7.06
CA SER A 222 -1.59 9.91 8.14
C SER A 222 -2.12 10.44 9.47
N VAL A 223 -2.30 9.55 10.44
CA VAL A 223 -2.71 9.85 11.81
C VAL A 223 -1.83 9.05 12.78
N THR A 224 -1.52 9.64 13.92
CA THR A 224 -0.95 8.93 15.07
C THR A 224 -1.48 9.56 16.35
N VAL A 225 -1.67 8.75 17.38
CA VAL A 225 -2.17 9.17 18.69
C VAL A 225 -1.07 8.98 19.72
N LEU A 226 -0.70 10.02 20.46
CA LEU A 226 0.32 9.98 21.54
C LEU A 226 0.22 11.21 22.45
N ASP A 227 0.55 11.07 23.73
CA ASP A 227 0.77 12.20 24.64
C ASP A 227 2.06 12.94 24.26
N ILE A 228 1.98 14.10 23.58
CA ILE A 228 3.14 14.90 23.16
C ILE A 228 3.47 16.03 24.15
N ASP A 229 2.47 16.47 24.90
CA ASP A 229 2.51 17.57 25.88
C ASP A 229 2.88 17.08 27.30
N LEU A 230 2.82 15.76 27.53
CA LEU A 230 3.12 15.04 28.77
C LEU A 230 2.21 15.42 29.95
N ASP A 231 0.92 15.63 29.68
CA ASP A 231 -0.15 15.81 30.69
C ASP A 231 -0.82 14.49 31.11
N GLY A 232 -0.59 13.41 30.35
CA GLY A 232 -1.11 12.07 30.56
C GLY A 232 -2.46 11.78 29.89
N VAL A 233 -2.93 12.60 28.95
CA VAL A 233 -3.98 12.25 27.95
C VAL A 233 -3.28 12.03 26.61
N GLU A 234 -3.75 11.13 25.74
CA GLU A 234 -3.15 11.02 24.40
C GLU A 234 -3.72 12.06 23.41
N ASP A 235 -2.83 12.69 22.64
CA ASP A 235 -3.15 13.72 21.66
C ASP A 235 -3.34 13.15 20.25
N VAL A 236 -4.19 13.79 19.44
CA VAL A 236 -4.45 13.36 18.05
C VAL A 236 -3.58 14.16 17.07
N VAL A 237 -2.59 13.50 16.46
CA VAL A 237 -1.74 14.07 15.42
C VAL A 237 -2.22 13.67 14.03
N VAL A 238 -2.34 14.63 13.12
CA VAL A 238 -2.94 14.48 11.79
C VAL A 238 -2.11 15.19 10.73
N SER A 239 -1.87 14.54 9.58
CA SER A 239 -1.18 15.19 8.45
C SER A 239 -2.10 15.62 7.30
N SER A 240 -1.66 16.67 6.61
CA SER A 240 -2.20 17.19 5.35
C SER A 240 -1.06 17.38 4.35
N PRO A 241 -0.46 16.30 3.81
CA PRO A 241 0.76 16.37 3.01
C PRO A 241 0.57 17.02 1.62
N SER A 242 -0.66 17.37 1.23
CA SER A 242 -0.93 18.19 0.03
C SER A 242 -1.22 19.67 0.35
N TYR A 243 -1.13 20.09 1.61
CA TYR A 243 -1.25 21.50 2.02
C TYR A 243 -0.16 22.38 1.38
N TRP A 244 -0.47 23.65 1.13
CA TRP A 244 0.47 24.64 0.61
C TRP A 244 0.36 26.00 1.32
N ASN A 245 1.50 26.67 1.45
CA ASN A 245 1.62 28.02 1.99
C ASN A 245 1.19 29.05 0.95
N ASP A 246 2.06 29.29 -0.04
CA ASP A 246 2.01 30.45 -0.93
C ASP A 246 1.22 30.18 -2.21
N SER A 247 1.63 29.18 -3.02
CA SER A 247 0.98 28.83 -4.28
C SER A 247 0.39 27.42 -4.25
N PRO A 248 -0.77 27.19 -4.90
CA PRO A 248 -1.22 25.84 -5.19
C PRO A 248 -0.12 25.04 -5.90
N LEU A 249 -0.07 23.73 -5.66
CA LEU A 249 0.96 22.80 -6.15
C LEU A 249 2.35 22.91 -5.48
N ASP A 250 2.56 23.79 -4.48
CA ASP A 250 3.83 23.84 -3.74
C ASP A 250 4.03 22.66 -2.77
N TYR A 251 2.94 22.00 -2.35
CA TYR A 251 2.88 20.87 -1.41
C TYR A 251 3.92 20.92 -0.28
N ASN A 252 3.92 22.00 0.50
CA ASN A 252 4.72 22.07 1.72
C ASN A 252 4.30 20.97 2.71
N GLY A 253 3.01 20.66 2.76
CA GLY A 253 2.40 19.83 3.78
C GLY A 253 2.25 20.56 5.13
N LEU A 254 1.47 19.97 6.01
CA LEU A 254 1.16 20.47 7.35
C LEU A 254 0.91 19.28 8.26
N VAL A 255 1.41 19.33 9.49
CA VAL A 255 0.98 18.42 10.56
C VAL A 255 0.30 19.25 11.65
N SER A 256 -0.82 18.74 12.14
CA SER A 256 -1.71 19.38 13.10
C SER A 256 -1.90 18.45 14.30
N VAL A 257 -1.71 18.96 15.52
CA VAL A 257 -2.03 18.24 16.76
C VAL A 257 -3.26 18.87 17.39
N TYR A 258 -4.15 18.02 17.89
CA TYR A 258 -5.30 18.38 18.69
C TYR A 258 -5.10 17.75 20.07
N LEU A 259 -4.96 18.58 21.10
CA LEU A 259 -4.58 18.08 22.42
C LEU A 259 -5.75 17.31 23.06
N GLY A 260 -5.45 16.15 23.65
CA GLY A 260 -6.39 15.37 24.45
C GLY A 260 -6.77 16.11 25.72
N GLN A 261 -8.01 15.95 26.20
CA GLN A 261 -8.45 16.46 27.51
C GLN A 261 -9.54 15.56 28.07
N LEU A 262 -9.63 15.48 29.40
CA LEU A 262 -10.62 14.65 30.10
C LEU A 262 -12.06 14.96 29.65
N ASN A 263 -12.76 13.94 29.13
CA ASN A 263 -14.10 13.99 28.52
C ASN A 263 -14.27 14.92 27.30
N LYS A 264 -13.19 15.41 26.67
CA LYS A 264 -13.28 16.26 25.46
C LYS A 264 -13.71 15.45 24.24
N ARG A 265 -14.85 15.83 23.65
CA ARG A 265 -15.39 15.22 22.42
C ARG A 265 -15.56 16.19 21.25
N GLU A 266 -15.08 17.42 21.41
CA GLU A 266 -15.09 18.47 20.40
C GLU A 266 -13.68 19.00 20.10
N TYR A 267 -13.34 19.08 18.82
CA TYR A 267 -12.07 19.61 18.33
C TYR A 267 -12.35 20.51 17.13
N SER A 268 -12.30 21.83 17.32
CA SER A 268 -12.68 22.81 16.29
C SER A 268 -11.49 23.42 15.55
N LYS A 269 -10.30 23.43 16.16
CA LYS A 269 -9.03 23.94 15.60
C LYS A 269 -7.84 23.16 16.18
N PRO A 270 -6.72 23.04 15.46
CA PRO A 270 -5.52 22.42 16.00
C PRO A 270 -4.90 23.29 17.09
N ASP A 271 -4.45 22.64 18.15
CA ASP A 271 -3.76 23.27 19.28
C ASP A 271 -2.28 23.52 18.93
N ILE A 272 -1.64 22.64 18.15
CA ILE A 272 -0.24 22.79 17.71
C ILE A 272 -0.17 22.57 16.20
N VAL A 273 0.71 23.32 15.51
CA VAL A 273 1.00 23.07 14.08
C VAL A 273 2.49 22.97 13.80
N ILE A 274 2.85 22.02 12.95
CA ILE A 274 4.21 21.79 12.45
C ILE A 274 4.19 22.09 10.95
N THR A 275 5.01 23.04 10.54
CA THR A 275 5.02 23.62 9.20
C THR A 275 6.31 23.27 8.45
N CYS A 276 6.24 23.25 7.12
CA CYS A 276 7.42 23.17 6.26
C CYS A 276 7.44 24.39 5.33
N LYS A 277 8.62 24.93 5.03
CA LYS A 277 8.82 26.06 4.10
C LYS A 277 9.33 25.58 2.75
N VAL A 278 10.04 24.44 2.72
CA VAL A 278 10.49 23.79 1.48
C VAL A 278 9.30 23.35 0.60
N LYS A 279 9.41 23.59 -0.71
CA LYS A 279 8.44 23.12 -1.73
C LYS A 279 8.65 21.63 -2.01
N TYR A 280 7.57 20.91 -2.30
CA TYR A 280 7.56 19.43 -2.40
C TYR A 280 8.05 18.73 -1.14
N CYS A 281 7.92 19.37 0.03
CA CYS A 281 8.21 18.74 1.31
C CYS A 281 7.22 17.62 1.61
N ASN A 282 5.92 17.84 1.33
CA ASN A 282 4.82 16.91 1.59
C ASN A 282 4.82 16.40 3.04
N LEU A 283 5.04 17.33 3.98
CA LEU A 283 5.21 17.06 5.41
C LEU A 283 4.12 16.14 5.98
N GLY A 284 4.54 15.07 6.67
CA GLY A 284 3.66 14.10 7.31
C GLY A 284 3.03 13.08 6.35
N TYR A 285 3.66 12.81 5.20
CA TYR A 285 3.24 11.72 4.30
C TYR A 285 3.10 10.39 5.05
N SER A 286 4.00 10.14 6.00
CA SER A 286 3.84 9.14 7.05
C SER A 286 4.07 9.78 8.42
N LEU A 287 3.40 9.25 9.45
CA LEU A 287 3.58 9.57 10.86
C LEU A 287 3.74 8.27 11.65
N ASN A 288 4.46 8.30 12.77
CA ASN A 288 4.47 7.22 13.75
C ASN A 288 4.88 7.74 15.15
N LYS A 289 4.86 6.88 16.17
CA LYS A 289 5.39 7.15 17.51
C LYS A 289 6.45 6.12 17.92
N ALA A 290 7.53 6.57 18.54
CA ALA A 290 8.54 5.70 19.17
C ALA A 290 9.34 6.48 20.20
N ASP A 291 9.70 5.87 21.32
CA ASP A 291 10.71 6.42 22.21
C ASP A 291 12.08 6.33 21.50
N VAL A 292 12.60 7.46 21.02
CA VAL A 292 13.91 7.52 20.34
C VAL A 292 15.02 8.10 21.22
N ASN A 293 14.67 8.47 22.46
CA ASN A 293 15.56 9.18 23.38
C ASN A 293 15.90 8.33 24.64
N ASN A 294 15.06 7.33 24.91
CA ASN A 294 15.05 6.39 26.04
C ASN A 294 14.55 6.96 27.38
N ASP A 295 13.62 7.94 27.36
CA ASP A 295 12.97 8.48 28.59
C ASP A 295 11.68 7.75 28.99
N GLY A 296 11.16 6.84 28.15
CA GLY A 296 9.95 6.08 28.38
C GLY A 296 8.67 6.68 27.77
N PHE A 297 8.74 7.84 27.10
CA PHE A 297 7.61 8.45 26.39
C PHE A 297 7.80 8.34 24.87
N PRO A 298 6.73 8.03 24.09
CA PRO A 298 6.85 8.00 22.64
C PRO A 298 7.05 9.39 22.04
N ASP A 299 8.08 9.57 21.22
CA ASP A 299 8.33 10.78 20.43
C ASP A 299 7.60 10.73 19.08
N LEU A 300 7.24 11.88 18.51
CA LEU A 300 6.53 11.99 17.23
C LEU A 300 7.50 11.91 16.04
N LEU A 301 7.40 10.83 15.25
CA LEU A 301 8.13 10.63 13.99
C LEU A 301 7.35 11.20 12.81
N ILE A 302 7.99 12.05 12.00
CA ILE A 302 7.38 12.73 10.86
C ILE A 302 8.14 12.43 9.57
N GLY A 303 7.53 11.65 8.68
CA GLY A 303 8.07 11.28 7.38
C GLY A 303 7.77 12.31 6.28
N SER A 304 8.80 12.62 5.50
CA SER A 304 8.80 13.68 4.50
C SER A 304 9.57 13.22 3.24
N PRO A 305 9.03 12.24 2.47
CA PRO A 305 9.78 11.50 1.45
C PRO A 305 10.13 12.28 0.19
N TYR A 306 9.42 13.38 -0.09
CA TYR A 306 9.67 14.22 -1.26
C TYR A 306 10.60 15.42 -0.93
N TYR A 307 10.92 15.63 0.34
CA TYR A 307 11.84 16.67 0.80
C TYR A 307 13.25 16.49 0.22
N THR A 308 13.84 17.60 -0.22
CA THR A 308 15.20 17.68 -0.76
C THR A 308 16.23 17.74 0.38
N ALA A 309 16.56 16.59 0.97
CA ALA A 309 17.67 16.48 1.91
C ALA A 309 18.96 16.20 1.12
N GLY A 310 19.67 17.26 0.72
CA GLY A 310 20.91 17.19 -0.06
C GLY A 310 20.73 16.82 -1.55
N TYR A 311 19.75 15.97 -1.86
CA TYR A 311 19.40 15.54 -3.21
C TYR A 311 17.88 15.64 -3.43
N GLU A 312 17.45 15.86 -4.67
CA GLU A 312 16.03 15.99 -5.05
C GLU A 312 15.22 14.78 -4.60
N GLN A 313 14.18 14.98 -3.77
CA GLN A 313 13.32 13.89 -3.27
C GLN A 313 14.07 12.68 -2.67
N SER A 314 15.22 12.92 -2.03
CA SER A 314 15.89 11.88 -1.23
C SER A 314 15.02 11.42 -0.06
N GLY A 315 14.28 12.37 0.54
CA GLY A 315 13.43 12.16 1.70
C GLY A 315 14.17 12.26 3.02
N ILE A 316 13.41 12.49 4.08
CA ILE A 316 13.88 12.65 5.46
C ILE A 316 12.79 12.22 6.45
N VAL A 317 13.22 11.80 7.65
CA VAL A 317 12.34 11.73 8.83
C VAL A 317 12.89 12.68 9.87
N ALA A 318 12.04 13.49 10.49
CA ALA A 318 12.41 14.28 11.67
C ALA A 318 11.57 13.86 12.88
N VAL A 319 12.06 14.18 14.07
CA VAL A 319 11.39 13.87 15.34
C VAL A 319 11.06 15.17 16.08
N LEU A 320 9.82 15.26 16.58
CA LEU A 320 9.45 16.18 17.64
C LEU A 320 9.37 15.36 18.94
N MET A 321 10.27 15.64 19.88
CA MET A 321 10.29 14.90 21.15
C MET A 321 9.08 15.28 22.02
N ALA A 322 8.55 14.33 22.79
CA ALA A 322 7.49 14.63 23.76
C ALA A 322 8.03 15.51 24.90
N SER A 323 7.27 16.52 25.37
CA SER A 323 7.76 17.41 26.42
C SER A 323 6.69 18.27 27.09
N LYS A 324 6.78 18.38 28.42
CA LYS A 324 5.99 19.31 29.25
C LYS A 324 6.14 20.80 28.88
N ASN A 325 7.12 21.14 28.03
CA ASN A 325 7.33 22.49 27.48
C ASN A 325 6.54 22.76 26.19
N ILE A 326 6.03 21.73 25.50
CA ILE A 326 5.09 21.88 24.39
C ILE A 326 3.75 22.31 24.99
N LYS A 327 3.03 23.26 24.36
CA LYS A 327 1.75 23.77 24.86
C LYS A 327 0.83 24.17 23.70
N ALA A 328 -0.46 24.33 24.00
CA ALA A 328 -1.41 24.89 23.03
C ALA A 328 -0.94 26.25 22.49
N LYS A 329 -1.13 26.44 21.18
CA LYS A 329 -0.62 27.54 20.32
C LYS A 329 0.87 27.48 19.98
N SER A 330 1.60 26.40 20.32
CA SER A 330 2.95 26.19 19.78
C SER A 330 2.95 26.03 18.25
N VAL A 331 3.96 26.62 17.61
CA VAL A 331 4.21 26.49 16.16
C VAL A 331 5.63 26.02 15.95
N PHE A 332 5.80 24.92 15.22
CA PHE A 332 7.09 24.35 14.89
C PHE A 332 7.40 24.49 13.40
N GLU A 333 8.69 24.66 13.08
CA GLU A 333 9.22 24.56 11.72
C GLU A 333 9.98 23.25 11.60
N PHE A 334 9.61 22.41 10.64
CA PHE A 334 10.19 21.09 10.40
C PHE A 334 11.70 21.15 10.20
N GLU A 335 12.17 22.18 9.49
CA GLU A 335 13.58 22.45 9.25
C GLU A 335 14.37 22.73 10.54
N LYS A 336 13.71 23.21 11.61
CA LYS A 336 14.30 23.52 12.92
C LYS A 336 14.25 22.37 13.94
N LEU A 337 13.56 21.27 13.65
CA LEU A 337 13.58 20.08 14.51
C LEU A 337 15.02 19.54 14.62
N GLN A 338 15.45 19.21 15.84
CA GLN A 338 16.85 18.88 16.12
C GLN A 338 17.21 17.47 15.63
N THR A 339 16.41 16.47 16.03
CA THR A 339 16.63 15.07 15.68
C THR A 339 16.07 14.78 14.28
N LYS A 340 16.93 14.30 13.39
CA LYS A 340 16.62 13.92 12.00
C LYS A 340 17.27 12.59 11.69
N LEU A 341 16.51 11.66 11.12
CA LEU A 341 16.99 10.38 10.64
C LEU A 341 17.21 10.47 9.13
N LEU A 342 18.37 9.99 8.69
CA LEU A 342 18.79 9.96 7.29
C LEU A 342 19.58 8.68 7.02
N PRO A 343 19.55 8.14 5.79
CA PRO A 343 20.39 7.02 5.40
C PRO A 343 21.84 7.49 5.15
N GLU A 344 22.82 6.63 5.41
CA GLU A 344 24.25 6.93 5.13
C GLU A 344 24.50 7.30 3.66
N LYS A 345 23.70 6.73 2.75
CA LYS A 345 23.78 6.91 1.30
C LYS A 345 22.44 7.40 0.76
N GLN A 346 22.21 8.71 0.93
CA GLN A 346 21.15 9.41 0.22
C GLN A 346 21.37 9.35 -1.30
N GLN A 347 20.28 9.33 -2.07
CA GLN A 347 20.32 9.55 -3.52
C GLN A 347 19.02 10.23 -3.98
N PRO A 348 19.02 10.87 -5.17
CA PRO A 348 17.81 11.47 -5.73
C PRO A 348 16.66 10.47 -5.85
N TYR A 349 15.44 10.92 -5.55
CA TYR A 349 14.18 10.16 -5.69
C TYR A 349 14.11 8.84 -4.88
N ALA A 350 14.91 8.68 -3.83
CA ALA A 350 14.87 7.48 -2.97
C ALA A 350 13.58 7.33 -2.16
N TRP A 351 12.93 8.46 -1.83
CA TRP A 351 11.72 8.55 -1.01
C TRP A 351 11.87 7.96 0.41
N PHE A 352 12.97 8.29 1.09
CA PHE A 352 13.20 7.92 2.48
C PHE A 352 12.16 8.58 3.41
N GLY A 353 11.46 7.79 4.22
CA GLY A 353 10.32 8.26 5.02
C GLY A 353 8.95 8.07 4.35
N HIS A 354 8.88 7.27 3.28
CA HIS A 354 7.61 6.88 2.65
C HIS A 354 6.70 6.09 3.60
N SER A 355 7.28 5.17 4.38
CA SER A 355 6.61 4.47 5.47
C SER A 355 7.56 4.34 6.65
N ILE A 356 7.01 4.46 7.86
CA ILE A 356 7.70 4.37 9.15
C ILE A 356 6.93 3.36 10.02
N THR A 357 7.64 2.43 10.65
CA THR A 357 7.12 1.60 11.75
C THR A 357 8.09 1.59 12.93
N SER A 358 7.63 1.13 14.09
CA SER A 358 8.39 1.06 15.33
C SER A 358 8.00 -0.17 16.16
N LYS A 359 8.92 -0.62 17.02
CA LYS A 359 8.68 -1.63 18.06
C LYS A 359 9.63 -1.31 19.22
N GLY A 360 9.11 -0.69 20.28
CA GLY A 360 9.94 -0.05 21.29
C GLY A 360 10.89 0.97 20.66
N ASN A 361 12.16 0.93 21.06
CA ASN A 361 13.16 1.96 20.78
C ASN A 361 13.92 1.67 19.46
N MET A 362 13.22 1.01 18.52
CA MET A 362 13.66 0.71 17.16
C MET A 362 12.69 1.34 16.16
N VAL A 363 13.21 1.98 15.12
CA VAL A 363 12.44 2.65 14.07
C VAL A 363 12.87 2.15 12.70
N MET A 364 11.93 1.64 11.90
CA MET A 364 12.19 1.16 10.54
C MET A 364 11.64 2.16 9.53
N VAL A 365 12.47 2.58 8.58
CA VAL A 365 12.15 3.61 7.59
C VAL A 365 12.41 3.13 6.17
N SER A 366 11.35 3.10 5.34
CA SER A 366 11.43 2.64 3.96
C SER A 366 11.85 3.72 2.97
N SER A 367 12.39 3.28 1.84
CA SER A 367 12.85 4.04 0.67
C SER A 367 12.51 3.24 -0.60
N PRO A 368 11.22 3.09 -0.94
CA PRO A 368 10.75 2.06 -1.89
C PRO A 368 11.16 2.31 -3.34
N ASN A 369 11.65 3.51 -3.66
CA ASN A 369 12.09 3.92 -4.99
C ASN A 369 13.62 4.02 -5.12
N TYR A 370 14.37 3.64 -4.07
CA TYR A 370 15.83 3.49 -4.11
C TYR A 370 16.28 2.61 -5.29
N ARG A 371 17.34 3.03 -6.01
CA ARG A 371 17.94 2.31 -7.15
C ARG A 371 19.34 1.79 -6.82
N LYS A 372 19.78 0.73 -7.51
CA LYS A 372 21.18 0.28 -7.47
C LYS A 372 21.96 0.96 -8.59
N CYS A 373 22.77 1.95 -8.23
CA CYS A 373 23.63 2.65 -9.17
C CYS A 373 24.69 1.72 -9.77
N PHE A 374 24.93 1.82 -11.08
CA PHE A 374 26.06 1.16 -11.75
C PHE A 374 27.38 1.91 -11.50
N LEU A 375 27.31 3.25 -11.37
CA LEU A 375 28.46 4.11 -11.11
C LEU A 375 28.54 4.51 -9.62
N SER A 376 29.76 4.62 -9.08
CA SER A 376 30.02 4.94 -7.67
C SER A 376 29.57 6.35 -7.24
N ASN A 377 29.45 7.27 -8.20
CA ASN A 377 28.92 8.63 -8.00
C ASN A 377 27.38 8.71 -8.09
N CYS A 378 26.69 7.59 -8.35
CA CYS A 378 25.25 7.52 -8.59
C CYS A 378 24.68 8.44 -9.69
N SER A 379 25.50 8.93 -10.63
CA SER A 379 24.99 9.60 -11.83
C SER A 379 24.20 8.62 -12.70
N TYR A 380 23.04 9.05 -13.21
CA TYR A 380 22.08 8.17 -13.89
C TYR A 380 22.70 7.40 -15.07
N SER A 381 22.53 6.08 -15.06
CA SER A 381 22.97 5.18 -16.11
C SER A 381 21.83 4.28 -16.59
N GLN A 382 21.87 3.89 -17.87
CA GLN A 382 20.97 2.85 -18.41
C GLN A 382 21.22 1.47 -17.77
N ASN A 383 22.38 1.28 -17.13
CA ASN A 383 22.73 0.07 -16.39
C ASN A 383 22.27 0.08 -14.92
N ASP A 384 21.68 1.18 -14.43
CA ASP A 384 21.17 1.28 -13.05
C ASP A 384 19.94 0.38 -12.84
N ILE A 385 19.94 -0.41 -11.76
CA ILE A 385 18.77 -1.23 -11.40
C ILE A 385 17.74 -0.34 -10.68
N GLN A 386 16.74 0.11 -11.43
CA GLN A 386 15.70 1.03 -10.95
C GLN A 386 14.73 0.35 -9.98
N VAL A 387 14.28 1.12 -8.97
CA VAL A 387 13.18 0.76 -8.05
C VAL A 387 13.41 -0.60 -7.35
N ILE A 388 14.64 -0.86 -6.90
CA ILE A 388 14.95 -2.05 -6.10
C ILE A 388 14.30 -1.97 -4.71
N GLY A 389 14.14 -0.75 -4.18
CA GLY A 389 13.73 -0.50 -2.80
C GLY A 389 14.85 -0.74 -1.78
N GLN A 390 14.75 -0.01 -0.68
CA GLN A 390 15.60 -0.16 0.50
C GLN A 390 14.78 0.16 1.75
N SER A 391 15.15 -0.39 2.90
CA SER A 391 14.64 0.03 4.21
C SER A 391 15.75 -0.01 5.24
N HIS A 392 15.79 1.01 6.10
CA HIS A 392 16.74 1.13 7.19
C HIS A 392 16.05 0.75 8.50
N ILE A 393 16.81 0.21 9.45
CA ILE A 393 16.41 -0.03 10.83
C ILE A 393 17.38 0.75 11.70
N PHE A 394 16.86 1.74 12.43
CA PHE A 394 17.59 2.52 13.41
C PHE A 394 17.25 1.99 14.81
N SER A 395 18.25 1.70 15.63
CA SER A 395 18.05 1.47 17.06
C SER A 395 18.60 2.64 17.88
N PHE A 396 17.86 3.01 18.91
CA PHE A 396 18.27 4.00 19.91
C PHE A 396 18.82 3.33 21.20
N ASP A 397 18.76 1.99 21.28
CA ASP A 397 19.56 1.18 22.21
C ASP A 397 20.93 0.86 21.57
N LYS A 398 22.00 1.31 22.21
CA LYS A 398 23.40 1.12 21.79
C LYS A 398 23.85 -0.35 21.73
N LYS A 399 23.08 -1.29 22.27
CA LYS A 399 23.38 -2.74 22.19
C LYS A 399 22.96 -3.39 20.87
N GLN A 400 22.10 -2.72 20.11
CA GLN A 400 21.43 -3.30 18.93
C GLN A 400 22.05 -2.76 17.63
N LEU A 401 21.82 -3.45 16.51
CA LEU A 401 22.44 -3.15 15.23
C LEU A 401 21.54 -2.25 14.35
N ASN A 402 22.10 -1.17 13.83
CA ASN A 402 21.52 -0.50 12.68
C ASN A 402 21.69 -1.40 11.45
N LEU A 403 20.60 -1.69 10.73
CA LEU A 403 20.57 -2.61 9.59
C LEU A 403 19.96 -1.94 8.37
N THR A 404 20.36 -2.38 7.17
CA THR A 404 19.83 -1.86 5.89
C THR A 404 19.46 -2.99 4.95
N LEU A 405 18.17 -3.20 4.75
CA LEU A 405 17.59 -4.16 3.82
C LEU A 405 17.54 -3.53 2.43
N THR A 406 18.16 -4.16 1.42
CA THR A 406 18.29 -3.57 0.07
C THR A 406 17.87 -4.58 -1.00
N GLY A 407 17.05 -4.17 -1.96
CA GLY A 407 16.61 -5.03 -3.07
C GLY A 407 17.73 -5.37 -4.06
N SER A 408 17.52 -6.41 -4.85
CA SER A 408 18.51 -6.91 -5.82
C SER A 408 18.12 -6.68 -7.29
N SER A 409 16.81 -6.60 -7.57
CA SER A 409 16.26 -6.75 -8.93
C SER A 409 15.24 -5.65 -9.27
N LEU A 410 15.08 -5.39 -10.58
CA LEU A 410 14.24 -4.31 -11.13
C LEU A 410 12.80 -4.32 -10.58
N TYR A 411 12.35 -3.17 -10.08
CA TYR A 411 10.97 -2.94 -9.59
C TYR A 411 10.51 -3.86 -8.44
N GLN A 412 11.43 -4.36 -7.61
CA GLN A 412 11.10 -5.15 -6.42
C GLN A 412 10.42 -4.33 -5.31
N SER A 413 10.82 -3.06 -5.13
CA SER A 413 10.48 -2.23 -3.96
C SER A 413 10.65 -2.96 -2.61
N THR A 414 11.76 -3.66 -2.44
CA THR A 414 12.14 -4.35 -1.20
C THR A 414 12.08 -3.38 0.00
N GLY A 415 11.44 -3.82 1.07
CA GLY A 415 11.26 -3.01 2.28
C GLY A 415 10.14 -1.96 2.19
N TYR A 416 9.19 -2.06 1.24
CA TYR A 416 8.02 -1.18 1.13
C TYR A 416 7.21 -1.13 2.44
N SER A 417 6.93 -2.31 2.99
CA SER A 417 6.54 -2.56 4.38
C SER A 417 7.60 -3.46 5.04
N VAL A 418 7.92 -3.15 6.29
CA VAL A 418 8.80 -3.90 7.21
C VAL A 418 8.11 -3.89 8.57
N ASP A 419 8.33 -4.93 9.38
CA ASP A 419 7.98 -4.94 10.81
C ASP A 419 8.92 -5.89 11.57
N ILE A 420 8.91 -5.86 12.91
CA ILE A 420 9.82 -6.67 13.73
C ILE A 420 9.09 -7.27 14.95
N GLY A 421 9.44 -8.49 15.35
CA GLY A 421 8.73 -9.21 16.40
C GLY A 421 9.33 -10.55 16.78
N PHE A 422 8.58 -11.31 17.59
CA PHE A 422 8.97 -12.58 18.21
C PHE A 422 8.05 -13.75 17.75
N PRO A 423 8.14 -14.20 16.48
CA PRO A 423 7.18 -15.12 15.90
C PRO A 423 7.48 -16.62 16.12
N TYR A 424 8.71 -16.99 16.51
CA TYR A 424 9.10 -18.39 16.73
C TYR A 424 9.39 -18.68 18.21
N ASP A 425 10.11 -17.76 18.86
CA ASP A 425 10.46 -17.80 20.28
C ASP A 425 10.55 -16.37 20.83
N LYS A 426 10.74 -16.22 22.15
CA LYS A 426 10.66 -14.94 22.87
C LYS A 426 12.02 -14.25 23.08
N GLU A 427 13.07 -14.75 22.43
CA GLU A 427 14.46 -14.24 22.55
C GLU A 427 15.01 -13.79 21.19
N ASN A 428 14.74 -14.53 20.12
CA ASN A 428 15.20 -14.24 18.76
C ASN A 428 14.26 -13.25 18.06
N LEU A 429 14.69 -12.00 18.02
CA LEU A 429 14.01 -10.96 17.26
C LEU A 429 14.09 -11.24 15.75
N VAL A 430 12.95 -11.20 15.06
CA VAL A 430 12.82 -11.49 13.62
C VAL A 430 12.31 -10.27 12.88
N ILE A 431 12.95 -9.94 11.76
CA ILE A 431 12.47 -8.92 10.82
C ILE A 431 11.59 -9.61 9.77
N ALA A 432 10.38 -9.10 9.57
CA ALA A 432 9.59 -9.39 8.37
C ALA A 432 9.70 -8.22 7.39
N TYR A 433 10.09 -8.49 6.15
CA TYR A 433 10.11 -7.46 5.11
C TYR A 433 9.45 -7.91 3.81
N SER A 434 8.74 -6.97 3.20
CA SER A 434 8.04 -7.17 1.94
C SER A 434 8.95 -6.96 0.73
N ILE A 435 8.61 -7.66 -0.35
CA ILE A 435 9.10 -7.44 -1.71
C ILE A 435 7.85 -7.47 -2.62
N PRO A 436 6.98 -6.43 -2.57
CA PRO A 436 5.65 -6.47 -3.22
C PRO A 436 5.73 -6.51 -4.75
N GLY A 437 6.89 -6.17 -5.32
CA GLY A 437 7.19 -6.31 -6.73
C GLY A 437 7.93 -7.60 -7.10
N ASN A 438 8.02 -8.62 -6.23
CA ASN A 438 8.71 -9.85 -6.59
C ASN A 438 7.94 -10.68 -7.63
N ASP A 439 8.68 -11.25 -8.58
CA ASP A 439 8.16 -12.28 -9.50
C ASP A 439 8.34 -13.65 -8.83
N VAL A 440 7.33 -14.52 -8.93
CA VAL A 440 7.28 -15.79 -8.17
C VAL A 440 7.11 -17.00 -9.10
N ASP A 441 7.94 -18.02 -8.91
CA ASP A 441 7.84 -19.30 -9.62
C ASP A 441 6.55 -20.04 -9.22
N GLY A 442 5.53 -19.99 -10.07
CA GLY A 442 4.23 -20.61 -9.80
C GLY A 442 4.06 -21.98 -10.43
N ARG A 443 3.11 -22.74 -9.89
CA ARG A 443 2.57 -23.95 -10.51
C ARG A 443 1.04 -23.94 -10.44
N PHE A 444 0.39 -24.21 -11.56
CA PHE A 444 -1.05 -24.44 -11.64
C PHE A 444 -1.33 -25.80 -12.31
N ASN A 445 -1.87 -26.74 -11.52
CA ASN A 445 -2.04 -28.15 -11.86
C ASN A 445 -0.72 -28.81 -12.30
N TYR A 446 -0.54 -29.14 -13.59
CA TYR A 446 0.71 -29.70 -14.14
C TYR A 446 1.60 -28.67 -14.83
N PHE A 447 1.20 -27.40 -14.88
CA PHE A 447 1.92 -26.34 -15.60
C PHE A 447 2.66 -25.44 -14.61
N THR A 448 3.95 -25.22 -14.82
CA THR A 448 4.67 -24.08 -14.23
C THR A 448 4.27 -22.79 -14.94
N GLU A 449 4.18 -21.68 -14.21
CA GLU A 449 4.04 -20.34 -14.78
C GLU A 449 4.56 -19.24 -13.85
N ASP A 450 5.28 -18.28 -14.40
CA ASP A 450 5.82 -17.14 -13.67
C ASP A 450 4.67 -16.23 -13.22
N ILE A 451 4.52 -16.04 -11.91
CA ILE A 451 3.49 -15.18 -11.31
C ILE A 451 4.07 -13.77 -11.18
N TYR A 452 4.04 -13.05 -12.31
CA TYR A 452 4.63 -11.71 -12.45
C TYR A 452 4.03 -10.71 -11.44
N ARG A 453 4.91 -10.05 -10.66
CA ARG A 453 4.62 -9.12 -9.56
C ARG A 453 3.57 -9.66 -8.58
N ALA A 454 3.72 -10.92 -8.20
CA ALA A 454 2.92 -11.52 -7.12
C ALA A 454 3.17 -10.82 -5.79
N GLY A 455 4.45 -10.59 -5.48
CA GLY A 455 4.92 -10.13 -4.18
C GLY A 455 5.29 -11.27 -3.24
N SER A 456 6.25 -10.99 -2.37
CA SER A 456 6.79 -11.92 -1.37
C SER A 456 6.96 -11.20 -0.03
N VAL A 457 6.98 -11.96 1.07
CA VAL A 457 7.44 -11.51 2.41
C VAL A 457 8.52 -12.47 2.89
N VAL A 458 9.62 -11.94 3.41
CA VAL A 458 10.76 -12.73 3.89
C VAL A 458 10.97 -12.46 5.37
N LEU A 459 11.19 -13.52 6.15
CA LEU A 459 11.57 -13.48 7.56
C LEU A 459 13.06 -13.75 7.71
N VAL A 460 13.79 -12.89 8.41
CA VAL A 460 15.22 -13.05 8.74
C VAL A 460 15.48 -12.82 10.23
N ASN A 461 16.42 -13.57 10.82
CA ASN A 461 16.83 -13.32 12.21
C ASN A 461 17.64 -12.01 12.28
N TYR A 462 17.21 -11.09 13.15
CA TYR A 462 17.81 -9.75 13.33
C TYR A 462 19.30 -9.80 13.72
N THR A 463 19.73 -10.82 14.45
CA THR A 463 21.12 -10.97 14.93
C THR A 463 22.09 -11.46 13.85
N SER A 464 21.58 -12.02 12.75
CA SER A 464 22.38 -12.59 11.68
C SER A 464 22.82 -11.50 10.69
N LYS A 465 24.10 -11.09 10.75
CA LYS A 465 24.69 -10.14 9.77
C LYS A 465 24.61 -10.64 8.32
N ASP A 466 24.61 -11.95 8.13
CA ASP A 466 24.50 -12.61 6.82
C ASP A 466 23.03 -12.79 6.37
N GLY A 467 22.05 -12.37 7.19
CA GLY A 467 20.64 -12.35 6.84
C GLY A 467 20.00 -13.73 6.73
N ASN A 468 20.26 -14.64 7.68
CA ASN A 468 19.71 -16.00 7.67
C ASN A 468 18.17 -16.00 7.52
N ILE A 469 17.69 -16.51 6.38
CA ILE A 469 16.27 -16.55 6.02
C ILE A 469 15.59 -17.70 6.76
N LEU A 470 14.67 -17.35 7.65
CA LEU A 470 13.86 -18.30 8.42
C LEU A 470 12.66 -18.78 7.61
N ALA A 471 12.04 -17.88 6.85
CA ALA A 471 10.89 -18.18 5.99
C ALA A 471 10.77 -17.21 4.79
N GLN A 472 10.12 -17.69 3.73
CA GLN A 472 9.64 -16.91 2.61
C GLN A 472 8.18 -17.27 2.31
N PHE A 473 7.32 -16.26 2.33
CA PHE A 473 5.90 -16.34 2.00
C PHE A 473 5.67 -15.67 0.65
N ASP A 474 5.28 -16.45 -0.35
CA ASP A 474 5.03 -15.97 -1.72
C ASP A 474 3.54 -15.89 -2.05
N GLY A 475 3.12 -14.80 -2.71
CA GLY A 475 1.77 -14.57 -3.21
C GLY A 475 1.46 -15.39 -4.48
N ASN A 476 0.17 -15.61 -4.76
CA ASN A 476 -0.26 -16.50 -5.86
C ASN A 476 -1.08 -15.86 -6.99
N ARG A 477 -1.24 -14.53 -6.99
CA ARG A 477 -1.94 -13.78 -8.06
C ARG A 477 -1.03 -12.72 -8.68
N LYS A 478 -1.05 -12.60 -10.01
CA LYS A 478 -0.19 -11.66 -10.76
C LYS A 478 -0.60 -10.22 -10.47
N TYR A 479 0.38 -9.33 -10.30
CA TYR A 479 0.22 -7.91 -9.92
C TYR A 479 -0.50 -7.64 -8.58
N ALA A 480 -0.66 -8.65 -7.73
CA ALA A 480 -1.53 -8.55 -6.54
C ALA A 480 -0.88 -7.84 -5.35
N ARG A 481 0.45 -7.69 -5.35
CA ARG A 481 1.26 -7.06 -4.29
C ARG A 481 1.05 -7.71 -2.91
N PHE A 482 1.25 -9.02 -2.84
CA PHE A 482 1.35 -9.75 -1.57
C PHE A 482 2.52 -9.17 -0.75
N GLY A 483 2.27 -8.85 0.52
CA GLY A 483 3.19 -8.08 1.35
C GLY A 483 3.01 -6.56 1.28
N HIS A 484 1.87 -6.03 0.81
CA HIS A 484 1.64 -4.58 0.77
C HIS A 484 1.69 -3.96 2.18
N VAL A 485 1.08 -4.64 3.15
CA VAL A 485 1.29 -4.42 4.58
C VAL A 485 1.78 -5.74 5.18
N VAL A 486 2.75 -5.63 6.08
CA VAL A 486 3.30 -6.72 6.89
C VAL A 486 3.29 -6.25 8.34
N LYS A 487 2.77 -7.07 9.26
CA LYS A 487 2.72 -6.74 10.70
C LYS A 487 2.95 -7.96 11.59
N PHE A 488 3.61 -7.73 12.72
CA PHE A 488 3.81 -8.70 13.81
C PHE A 488 3.00 -8.29 15.04
N VAL A 489 2.01 -9.12 15.37
CA VAL A 489 1.06 -8.88 16.48
C VAL A 489 0.66 -10.23 17.05
N ASP A 490 0.87 -10.46 18.34
CA ASP A 490 0.13 -11.52 19.06
C ASP A 490 -1.37 -11.19 19.04
N LEU A 491 -2.13 -11.86 18.18
CA LEU A 491 -3.59 -11.67 18.06
C LEU A 491 -4.36 -12.63 18.96
N ASN A 492 -3.75 -13.76 19.33
CA ASN A 492 -4.44 -14.90 19.95
C ASN A 492 -4.20 -14.99 21.49
N GLY A 493 -3.17 -14.32 22.00
CA GLY A 493 -2.80 -14.27 23.42
C GLY A 493 -1.81 -15.34 23.88
N ASP A 494 -1.24 -16.16 22.99
CA ASP A 494 -0.23 -17.18 23.33
C ASP A 494 1.17 -16.60 23.64
N GLY A 495 1.35 -15.30 23.36
CA GLY A 495 2.56 -14.55 23.63
C GLY A 495 3.68 -14.76 22.60
N PHE A 496 3.36 -15.18 21.38
CA PHE A 496 4.23 -15.09 20.19
C PHE A 496 3.60 -14.12 19.18
N ASP A 497 4.41 -13.35 18.44
CA ASP A 497 3.88 -12.41 17.43
C ASP A 497 3.36 -13.18 16.19
N ASP A 498 2.04 -13.16 15.95
CA ASP A 498 1.45 -13.68 14.71
C ASP A 498 1.84 -12.79 13.50
N LEU A 499 2.03 -13.40 12.33
CA LEU A 499 2.39 -12.72 11.10
C LEU A 499 1.16 -12.38 10.26
N ILE A 500 0.89 -11.08 10.09
CA ILE A 500 -0.18 -10.54 9.25
C ILE A 500 0.42 -10.09 7.92
N ILE A 501 -0.16 -10.54 6.79
CA ILE A 501 0.23 -10.14 5.43
C ILE A 501 -1.02 -9.70 4.65
N SER A 502 -0.92 -8.61 3.89
CA SER A 502 -2.00 -8.18 2.97
C SER A 502 -1.65 -8.28 1.47
N GLU A 503 -2.69 -8.50 0.67
CA GLU A 503 -2.63 -8.61 -0.80
C GLU A 503 -3.79 -7.80 -1.43
N PRO A 504 -3.72 -6.45 -1.40
CA PRO A 504 -4.87 -5.59 -1.72
C PRO A 504 -5.23 -5.51 -3.22
N ASN A 505 -4.35 -5.97 -4.12
CA ASN A 505 -4.65 -6.02 -5.56
C ASN A 505 -5.02 -7.43 -6.05
N ARG A 506 -5.24 -8.39 -5.13
CA ARG A 506 -5.68 -9.75 -5.44
C ARG A 506 -6.95 -9.76 -6.28
N ILE A 507 -6.94 -10.51 -7.38
CA ILE A 507 -8.16 -10.83 -8.15
C ILE A 507 -8.83 -12.09 -7.61
N LYS A 508 -10.17 -12.13 -7.58
CA LYS A 508 -10.93 -13.25 -6.99
C LYS A 508 -10.68 -14.58 -7.70
N ASP A 509 -10.80 -14.60 -9.03
CA ASP A 509 -10.55 -15.78 -9.86
C ASP A 509 -9.29 -15.62 -10.72
N ARG A 510 -8.47 -16.67 -10.83
CA ARG A 510 -7.22 -16.68 -11.63
C ARG A 510 -7.47 -16.97 -13.12
N SER A 511 -8.71 -17.28 -13.50
CA SER A 511 -9.12 -17.66 -14.86
C SER A 511 -10.11 -16.70 -15.52
N GLU A 512 -10.56 -15.67 -14.80
CA GLU A 512 -11.42 -14.61 -15.31
C GLU A 512 -10.58 -13.51 -15.97
N TRP A 513 -11.07 -12.97 -17.09
CA TRP A 513 -10.47 -11.84 -17.81
C TRP A 513 -10.91 -10.48 -17.25
N GLN A 514 -11.83 -10.49 -16.28
CA GLN A 514 -12.32 -9.29 -15.61
C GLN A 514 -11.50 -9.10 -14.32
N TYR A 515 -10.84 -7.95 -14.21
CA TYR A 515 -9.98 -7.61 -13.07
C TYR A 515 -10.80 -7.20 -11.82
N ILE A 516 -11.71 -8.07 -11.38
CA ILE A 516 -12.46 -7.89 -10.13
C ILE A 516 -11.49 -8.13 -8.97
N LYS A 517 -10.92 -7.02 -8.49
CA LYS A 517 -10.09 -6.99 -7.29
C LYS A 517 -10.96 -7.30 -6.07
N ASN A 518 -10.55 -8.27 -5.29
CA ASN A 518 -11.04 -8.57 -3.95
C ASN A 518 -9.80 -8.79 -3.08
N GLY A 519 -9.29 -7.70 -2.49
CA GLY A 519 -8.16 -7.73 -1.57
C GLY A 519 -8.39 -8.69 -0.41
N ARG A 520 -7.31 -9.39 0.01
CA ARG A 520 -7.32 -10.40 1.08
C ARG A 520 -6.24 -10.07 2.11
N ILE A 521 -6.56 -10.31 3.38
CA ILE A 521 -5.59 -10.41 4.47
C ILE A 521 -5.39 -11.88 4.87
N TYR A 522 -4.15 -12.19 5.27
CA TYR A 522 -3.69 -13.49 5.72
C TYR A 522 -3.07 -13.34 7.11
N VAL A 523 -3.34 -14.30 8.01
CA VAL A 523 -2.71 -14.38 9.34
C VAL A 523 -2.12 -15.78 9.49
N PHE A 524 -0.86 -15.86 9.88
CA PHE A 524 -0.12 -17.07 10.20
C PHE A 524 0.24 -17.02 11.69
N TYR A 525 -0.18 -18.02 12.46
CA TYR A 525 -0.01 -17.96 13.92
C TYR A 525 1.43 -18.26 14.36
N GLY A 526 1.82 -17.66 15.49
CA GLY A 526 3.16 -17.70 16.07
C GLY A 526 3.58 -19.06 16.65
N GLY A 527 4.75 -19.03 17.30
CA GLY A 527 5.33 -20.15 18.03
C GLY A 527 5.51 -21.40 17.17
N SER A 528 4.98 -22.53 17.66
CA SER A 528 5.07 -23.83 16.96
C SER A 528 4.25 -23.93 15.67
N GLN A 529 3.38 -22.96 15.37
CA GLN A 529 2.59 -22.92 14.15
C GLN A 529 3.24 -22.10 13.03
N MET A 530 4.21 -21.23 13.35
CA MET A 530 4.80 -20.30 12.40
C MET A 530 5.58 -21.06 11.30
N PRO A 531 5.21 -20.93 10.01
CA PRO A 531 5.90 -21.64 8.93
C PRO A 531 7.37 -21.24 8.78
N SER A 532 8.18 -22.17 8.26
CA SER A 532 9.60 -21.96 7.95
C SER A 532 9.94 -22.40 6.51
N GLY A 533 11.11 -21.99 6.00
CA GLY A 533 11.52 -22.25 4.62
C GLY A 533 10.57 -21.61 3.60
N LYS A 534 10.21 -22.33 2.53
CA LYS A 534 9.21 -21.87 1.55
C LYS A 534 7.79 -22.04 2.09
N ALA A 535 7.40 -21.22 3.06
CA ALA A 535 6.18 -21.28 3.84
C ALA A 535 4.90 -21.54 3.02
N THR A 536 4.74 -20.86 1.87
CA THR A 536 3.52 -20.99 1.04
C THR A 536 3.59 -22.10 -0.02
N PHE A 537 4.68 -22.88 -0.07
CA PHE A 537 4.84 -24.09 -0.89
C PHE A 537 4.64 -25.36 -0.06
N SER A 538 3.44 -25.52 0.49
CA SER A 538 3.07 -26.63 1.38
C SER A 538 2.55 -27.87 0.62
N THR A 539 2.56 -29.02 1.28
CA THR A 539 1.78 -30.21 0.90
C THR A 539 0.27 -29.99 1.02
N ALA A 540 -0.17 -28.96 1.76
CA ALA A 540 -1.56 -28.49 1.80
C ALA A 540 -2.00 -27.74 0.52
N CYS A 541 -1.13 -27.59 -0.48
CA CYS A 541 -1.45 -27.00 -1.78
C CYS A 541 -1.97 -28.06 -2.77
N ASP A 542 -3.26 -27.98 -3.15
CA ASP A 542 -3.87 -28.89 -4.14
C ASP A 542 -3.32 -28.72 -5.57
N LEU A 543 -3.82 -27.69 -6.27
CA LEU A 543 -3.62 -27.47 -7.71
C LEU A 543 -3.01 -26.08 -8.00
N GLU A 544 -2.65 -25.33 -6.97
CA GLU A 544 -2.06 -23.99 -7.05
C GLU A 544 -0.91 -23.91 -6.05
N GLN A 545 0.31 -23.64 -6.53
CA GLN A 545 1.46 -23.29 -5.70
C GLN A 545 2.03 -21.93 -6.17
N PRO A 546 2.42 -21.03 -5.26
CA PRO A 546 2.19 -21.09 -3.81
C PRO A 546 0.69 -21.04 -3.44
N CYS A 547 0.35 -21.46 -2.21
CA CYS A 547 -1.01 -21.49 -1.67
C CYS A 547 -1.15 -20.76 -0.31
N PRO A 548 -0.85 -19.44 -0.21
CA PRO A 548 -0.94 -18.70 1.06
C PRO A 548 -2.29 -18.84 1.77
N SER A 549 -3.37 -19.03 1.00
CA SER A 549 -4.74 -19.21 1.52
C SER A 549 -4.96 -20.55 2.25
N ASN A 550 -4.25 -21.61 1.87
CA ASN A 550 -4.40 -22.93 2.50
C ASN A 550 -3.56 -23.01 3.77
N VAL A 551 -2.38 -22.40 3.75
CA VAL A 551 -1.40 -22.40 4.85
C VAL A 551 -1.84 -21.47 5.99
N ALA A 552 -2.26 -20.24 5.70
CA ALA A 552 -2.68 -19.25 6.70
C ALA A 552 -3.74 -19.80 7.68
N ASN A 553 -3.64 -19.46 8.96
CA ASN A 553 -4.57 -19.87 10.01
C ASN A 553 -5.93 -19.19 9.82
N PHE A 554 -5.90 -17.89 9.55
CA PHE A 554 -7.06 -17.05 9.25
C PHE A 554 -6.85 -16.37 7.90
N THR A 555 -7.93 -16.22 7.13
CA THR A 555 -7.97 -15.35 5.95
C THR A 555 -9.26 -14.54 5.94
N SER A 556 -9.22 -13.33 5.41
CA SER A 556 -10.45 -12.59 5.13
C SER A 556 -10.40 -11.88 3.78
N ASP A 557 -11.33 -12.27 2.91
CA ASP A 557 -11.70 -11.49 1.72
C ASP A 557 -12.62 -10.34 2.11
N SER A 558 -12.60 -9.26 1.33
CA SER A 558 -13.73 -8.33 1.36
C SER A 558 -15.03 -8.98 0.93
N LEU A 559 -16.09 -8.74 1.70
CA LEU A 559 -17.48 -9.07 1.33
C LEU A 559 -18.00 -8.17 0.17
N ASN A 560 -17.26 -7.12 -0.20
CA ASN A 560 -17.57 -6.26 -1.35
C ASN A 560 -16.77 -6.70 -2.59
N GLU A 561 -17.40 -6.74 -3.78
CA GLU A 561 -16.68 -6.85 -5.06
C GLU A 561 -16.02 -5.52 -5.46
N GLN A 562 -14.88 -5.56 -6.17
CA GLN A 562 -14.04 -4.39 -6.49
C GLN A 562 -13.49 -3.69 -5.24
N SER A 563 -12.96 -4.49 -4.32
CA SER A 563 -12.38 -4.08 -3.06
C SER A 563 -10.86 -4.27 -3.03
N ASN A 564 -10.16 -3.39 -2.31
CA ASN A 564 -8.73 -3.53 -2.02
C ASN A 564 -8.44 -3.73 -0.52
N ASN A 565 -9.35 -4.40 0.19
CA ASN A 565 -9.19 -4.79 1.60
C ASN A 565 -7.78 -5.29 1.94
N GLY A 566 -7.22 -4.80 3.05
CA GLY A 566 -5.81 -4.94 3.38
C GLY A 566 -4.92 -3.84 2.81
N HIS A 567 -5.48 -2.76 2.23
CA HIS A 567 -4.70 -1.59 1.79
C HIS A 567 -3.99 -0.93 2.99
N PHE A 568 -4.72 -0.79 4.11
CA PHE A 568 -4.19 -0.45 5.43
C PHE A 568 -4.61 -1.55 6.42
N VAL A 569 -3.77 -1.82 7.42
CA VAL A 569 -4.02 -2.77 8.50
C VAL A 569 -3.47 -2.20 9.80
N TYR A 570 -4.23 -2.28 10.89
CA TYR A 570 -3.85 -1.78 12.21
C TYR A 570 -4.46 -2.64 13.31
N ASN A 571 -3.79 -2.83 14.44
CA ASN A 571 -4.29 -3.58 15.59
C ASN A 571 -4.46 -2.68 16.81
N VAL A 572 -5.46 -2.98 17.63
CA VAL A 572 -5.69 -2.36 18.95
C VAL A 572 -5.84 -3.50 19.95
N SER A 573 -4.91 -3.61 20.90
CA SER A 573 -4.95 -4.65 21.93
C SER A 573 -5.52 -4.09 23.24
N ASP A 574 -6.34 -4.87 23.95
CA ASP A 574 -6.86 -4.54 25.27
C ASP A 574 -6.73 -5.73 26.24
N LYS A 575 -7.39 -5.62 27.41
CA LYS A 575 -7.38 -6.65 28.47
C LYS A 575 -8.23 -7.90 28.14
N GLN A 576 -8.98 -7.92 27.04
CA GLN A 576 -9.92 -8.97 26.67
C GLN A 576 -9.56 -9.65 25.34
N GLY A 577 -8.94 -8.93 24.43
CA GLY A 577 -8.46 -9.45 23.16
C GLY A 577 -7.68 -8.45 22.31
N VAL A 578 -7.68 -8.68 21.00
CA VAL A 578 -7.11 -7.78 19.99
C VAL A 578 -8.12 -7.53 18.89
N TYR A 579 -8.35 -6.25 18.60
CA TYR A 579 -9.15 -5.80 17.47
C TYR A 579 -8.23 -5.54 16.28
N LEU A 580 -8.39 -6.32 15.22
CA LEU A 580 -7.72 -6.07 13.94
C LEU A 580 -8.64 -5.23 13.06
N TYR A 581 -8.12 -4.10 12.56
CA TYR A 581 -8.77 -3.22 11.61
C TYR A 581 -8.13 -3.38 10.24
N SER A 582 -8.94 -3.57 9.20
CA SER A 582 -8.48 -3.65 7.81
C SER A 582 -9.31 -2.78 6.88
N ALA A 583 -8.66 -2.01 6.02
CA ALA A 583 -9.30 -1.02 5.18
C ALA A 583 -9.41 -1.42 3.70
N ASP A 584 -10.60 -1.21 3.17
CA ASP A 584 -10.99 -1.20 1.75
C ASP A 584 -11.06 0.26 1.28
N VAL A 585 -9.92 0.82 0.91
CA VAL A 585 -9.79 2.19 0.36
C VAL A 585 -10.22 2.19 -1.10
N ALA A 586 -11.53 2.33 -1.34
CA ALA A 586 -12.21 2.32 -2.64
C ALA A 586 -11.33 2.84 -3.81
N SER A 587 -10.82 1.91 -4.63
CA SER A 587 -9.75 2.23 -5.60
C SER A 587 -10.25 3.04 -6.80
N ASP A 588 -9.44 4.00 -7.26
CA ASP A 588 -9.76 4.91 -8.38
C ASP A 588 -9.88 4.22 -9.76
N ALA A 589 -9.70 2.89 -9.84
CA ALA A 589 -9.68 2.11 -11.08
C ALA A 589 -11.08 1.85 -11.70
N GLY A 590 -12.17 2.18 -11.00
CA GLY A 590 -13.55 1.82 -11.34
C GLY A 590 -14.23 2.65 -12.44
N PHE A 591 -13.55 3.02 -13.53
CA PHE A 591 -14.16 3.79 -14.64
C PHE A 591 -14.89 2.93 -15.69
N TYR A 592 -14.72 1.61 -15.67
CA TYR A 592 -15.41 0.67 -16.57
C TYR A 592 -16.55 -0.06 -15.85
N HIS A 593 -17.68 0.62 -15.64
CA HIS A 593 -19.04 0.07 -15.78
C HIS A 593 -20.09 1.18 -15.55
N HIS A 594 -20.99 1.37 -16.52
CA HIS A 594 -22.21 2.14 -16.29
C HIS A 594 -23.12 1.35 -15.33
N GLY A 595 -23.21 1.78 -14.06
CA GLY A 595 -24.18 1.27 -13.09
C GLY A 595 -23.63 0.87 -11.71
N VAL A 596 -22.32 0.69 -11.54
CA VAL A 596 -21.75 0.33 -10.22
C VAL A 596 -21.42 1.60 -9.43
N GLY A 597 -22.01 1.75 -8.25
CA GLY A 597 -21.90 2.95 -7.42
C GLY A 597 -20.47 3.25 -6.95
N ARG A 598 -20.04 4.50 -7.12
CA ARG A 598 -18.75 5.03 -6.66
C ARG A 598 -18.69 5.03 -5.13
N ARG A 599 -17.71 4.37 -4.50
CA ARG A 599 -17.69 4.13 -3.04
C ARG A 599 -16.78 5.08 -2.27
N SER A 600 -17.07 5.26 -0.98
CA SER A 600 -16.35 6.07 0.01
C SER A 600 -15.09 5.39 0.55
N GLY A 601 -15.19 4.09 0.81
CA GLY A 601 -14.21 3.29 1.54
C GLY A 601 -14.90 2.58 2.72
N VAL A 602 -14.33 1.47 3.19
CA VAL A 602 -14.89 0.66 4.29
C VAL A 602 -13.76 0.21 5.21
N VAL A 603 -13.98 0.26 6.52
CA VAL A 603 -13.10 -0.35 7.53
C VAL A 603 -13.82 -1.54 8.16
N TRP A 604 -13.13 -2.68 8.17
CA TRP A 604 -13.61 -3.93 8.77
C TRP A 604 -12.89 -4.14 10.11
N ARG A 605 -13.66 -4.37 11.18
CA ARG A 605 -13.14 -4.80 12.50
C ARG A 605 -13.28 -6.31 12.61
N TYR A 606 -12.25 -6.97 13.12
CA TYR A 606 -12.24 -8.37 13.55
C TYR A 606 -11.80 -8.38 15.01
N TYR A 607 -12.47 -9.16 15.86
CA TYR A 607 -12.07 -9.35 17.25
C TYR A 607 -11.51 -10.76 17.43
N PHE A 608 -10.30 -10.83 18.00
CA PHE A 608 -9.67 -12.05 18.48
C PHE A 608 -9.67 -11.98 20.01
N LYS A 609 -10.27 -12.97 20.68
CA LYS A 609 -10.23 -13.06 22.15
C LYS A 609 -8.91 -13.71 22.57
N HIS A 610 -8.27 -13.19 23.62
CA HIS A 610 -7.14 -13.89 24.27
C HIS A 610 -7.59 -15.28 24.75
N LEU A 611 -6.77 -16.30 24.49
CA LEU A 611 -7.05 -17.71 24.78
C LEU A 611 -7.24 -18.02 26.28
#